data_AF-A0A957XWD3-F1
#
_entry.id   AF-A0A957XWD3-F1
#
_cell.length_a   1.000
_cell.length_b   1.000
_cell.length_c   1.000
_cell.angle_alpha   90.00
_cell.angle_beta   90.00
_cell.angle_gamma   90.00
#
_symmetry.space_group_name_H-M   'P 1'
#
loop_
_entity.id
_entity.type
_entity.pdbx_description
1 polymer ?
#
loop_
_entity_poly.entity_id
_entity_poly.type
_entity_poly.pdbx_seq_one_letter_code
_entity_poly.pdbx_strand_id
1 'polypeptide(L)'
;IDWADIQLRSGEDRSSILSNKPDFSAPPGLRQIHRDVYGLVLAGDPTPFKAFRRNEYLCTATRFGSLPASAPVEQILAEQVCITQEVREAALWLKARGCLLLTMSDKPDEATIPTPELVSQGYLPIHRLLTTAVGESIADQLANL
;
A
#
# COMPACT_ATOMS: atom_id res chain seq x y z
N ILE A 1 10.43 -22.47 4.26
CA ILE A 1 10.18 -21.95 2.89
C ILE A 1 11.32 -21.01 2.62
N ASP A 2 12.32 -21.52 1.89
CA ASP A 2 13.55 -20.83 1.57
C ASP A 2 13.33 -20.03 0.29
N TRP A 3 13.39 -18.71 0.38
CA TRP A 3 13.17 -17.79 -0.74
C TRP A 3 14.45 -17.52 -1.53
N ALA A 4 15.61 -18.07 -1.12
CA ALA A 4 16.91 -17.73 -1.68
C ALA A 4 17.32 -18.53 -2.93
N ASP A 5 16.63 -19.62 -3.27
CA ASP A 5 17.03 -20.53 -4.36
C ASP A 5 16.17 -20.46 -5.63
N ILE A 6 15.45 -19.36 -5.84
CA ILE A 6 14.96 -19.07 -7.20
C ILE A 6 16.15 -18.59 -8.02
N GLN A 7 16.92 -19.55 -8.54
CA GLN A 7 17.79 -19.30 -9.68
C GLN A 7 16.93 -18.65 -10.76
N LEU A 8 17.18 -17.38 -11.01
CA LEU A 8 16.72 -16.66 -12.18
C LEU A 8 17.27 -17.40 -13.40
N ARG A 9 16.52 -18.40 -13.88
CA ARG A 9 16.77 -19.04 -15.16
C ARG A 9 16.83 -17.92 -16.19
N SER A 10 17.96 -17.86 -16.90
CA SER A 10 18.23 -16.93 -17.97
C SER A 10 17.01 -16.74 -18.86
N GLY A 11 16.68 -15.47 -19.14
CA GLY A 11 15.41 -15.02 -19.69
C GLY A 11 15.14 -15.37 -21.16
N GLU A 12 15.49 -16.57 -21.61
CA GLU A 12 15.32 -16.97 -23.02
C GLU A 12 14.06 -17.79 -23.30
N ASP A 13 13.38 -18.37 -22.29
CA ASP A 13 12.30 -19.35 -22.57
C ASP A 13 10.99 -19.16 -21.77
N ARG A 14 10.68 -17.94 -21.34
CA ARG A 14 9.33 -17.59 -20.83
C ARG A 14 8.46 -16.88 -21.85
N SER A 15 9.05 -16.38 -22.94
CA SER A 15 8.30 -15.73 -24.01
C SER A 15 7.39 -16.73 -24.73
N SER A 16 7.80 -17.99 -24.92
CA SER A 16 7.03 -18.96 -25.72
C SER A 16 5.70 -19.40 -25.07
N ILE A 17 5.62 -19.49 -23.73
CA ILE A 17 4.42 -19.98 -23.02
C ILE A 17 3.34 -18.91 -22.87
N LEU A 18 3.70 -17.62 -22.91
CA LEU A 18 2.76 -16.51 -22.71
C LEU A 18 2.60 -15.60 -23.94
N SER A 19 3.57 -15.56 -24.87
CA SER A 19 3.68 -14.46 -25.87
C SER A 19 2.54 -14.34 -26.87
N ASN A 20 1.69 -15.35 -27.07
CA ASN A 20 0.53 -15.23 -27.94
C ASN A 20 -0.53 -16.24 -27.53
N LYS A 21 -1.47 -15.88 -26.66
CA LYS A 21 -2.77 -16.56 -26.61
C LYS A 21 -3.75 -15.70 -27.41
N PRO A 22 -3.88 -15.90 -28.74
CA PRO A 22 -4.70 -15.06 -29.60
C PRO A 22 -6.20 -15.23 -29.33
N ASP A 23 -6.55 -16.15 -28.43
CA ASP A 23 -7.90 -16.58 -28.12
C ASP A 23 -8.22 -16.44 -26.62
N PHE A 24 -7.83 -15.31 -26.00
CA PHE A 24 -8.37 -14.95 -24.68
C PHE A 24 -9.85 -14.56 -24.84
N SER A 25 -10.70 -15.59 -24.95
CA SER A 25 -12.15 -15.49 -24.97
C SER A 25 -12.64 -15.28 -23.54
N ALA A 26 -12.96 -14.02 -23.23
CA ALA A 26 -13.47 -13.60 -21.94
C ALA A 26 -14.56 -12.54 -22.13
N PRO A 27 -15.40 -12.24 -21.13
CA PRO A 27 -16.33 -11.12 -21.20
C PRO A 27 -15.62 -9.80 -21.55
N PRO A 28 -16.29 -8.82 -22.19
CA PRO A 28 -15.67 -7.59 -22.64
C PRO A 28 -14.82 -6.86 -21.58
N GLY A 29 -15.33 -6.77 -20.34
CA GLY A 29 -14.61 -6.14 -19.24
C GLY A 29 -13.30 -6.84 -18.88
N LEU A 30 -13.30 -8.19 -18.87
CA LEU A 30 -12.09 -8.95 -18.56
C LEU A 30 -11.08 -8.89 -19.72
N ARG A 31 -11.53 -8.82 -20.97
CA ARG A 31 -10.64 -8.59 -22.12
C ARG A 31 -9.94 -7.22 -22.06
N GLN A 32 -10.64 -6.18 -21.60
CA GLN A 32 -10.05 -4.87 -21.41
C GLN A 32 -8.96 -4.92 -20.34
N ILE A 33 -9.28 -5.47 -19.16
CA ILE A 33 -8.30 -5.65 -18.07
C ILE A 33 -7.08 -6.45 -18.54
N HIS A 34 -7.30 -7.55 -19.27
CA HIS A 34 -6.22 -8.36 -19.82
C HIS A 34 -5.29 -7.54 -20.73
N ARG A 35 -5.83 -6.75 -21.66
CA ARG A 35 -5.00 -5.89 -22.53
C ARG A 35 -4.17 -4.89 -21.72
N ASP A 36 -4.79 -4.24 -20.75
CA ASP A 36 -4.15 -3.19 -19.94
C ASP A 36 -3.01 -3.76 -19.08
N VAL A 37 -3.20 -4.95 -18.52
CA VAL A 37 -2.20 -5.62 -17.67
C VAL A 37 -1.12 -6.30 -18.52
N TYR A 38 -1.51 -7.02 -19.58
CA TYR A 38 -0.60 -7.86 -20.34
C TYR A 38 0.49 -7.06 -21.05
N GLY A 39 0.16 -5.88 -21.60
CA GLY A 39 1.16 -4.98 -22.17
C GLY A 39 2.22 -4.55 -21.16
N LEU A 40 1.81 -4.28 -19.92
CA LEU A 40 2.72 -3.90 -18.83
C LEU A 40 3.57 -5.08 -18.34
N VAL A 41 2.99 -6.29 -18.30
CA VAL A 41 3.73 -7.52 -18.00
C VAL A 41 4.82 -7.76 -19.04
N LEU A 42 4.50 -7.63 -20.33
CA LEU A 42 5.49 -7.75 -21.40
C LEU A 42 6.58 -6.68 -21.33
N ALA A 43 6.24 -5.48 -20.84
CA ALA A 43 7.19 -4.41 -20.60
C ALA A 43 8.04 -4.59 -19.32
N GLY A 44 7.81 -5.66 -18.54
CA GLY A 44 8.54 -5.91 -17.30
C GLY A 44 8.16 -4.98 -16.14
N ASP A 45 6.97 -4.37 -16.19
CA ASP A 45 6.49 -3.50 -15.12
C ASP A 45 6.31 -4.31 -13.82
N PRO A 46 6.90 -3.89 -12.68
CA PRO A 46 6.80 -4.62 -11.42
C PRO A 46 5.40 -4.55 -10.78
N THR A 47 4.54 -3.61 -11.22
CA THR A 47 3.20 -3.36 -10.68
C THR A 47 2.15 -3.25 -11.80
N PRO A 48 1.96 -4.29 -12.65
CA PRO A 48 1.21 -4.18 -13.90
C PRO A 48 -0.30 -3.97 -13.72
N PHE A 49 -0.84 -4.20 -12.53
CA PHE A 49 -2.26 -4.00 -12.21
C PHE A 49 -2.61 -2.54 -11.86
N LYS A 50 -2.29 -1.59 -12.74
CA LYS A 50 -2.34 -0.15 -12.42
C LYS A 50 -3.71 0.34 -11.96
N ALA A 51 -4.79 -0.05 -12.64
CA ALA A 51 -6.16 0.34 -12.25
C ALA A 51 -6.54 -0.20 -10.86
N PHE A 52 -6.16 -1.45 -10.56
CA PHE A 52 -6.35 -2.03 -9.24
C PHE A 52 -5.56 -1.27 -8.18
N ARG A 53 -4.28 -0.92 -8.43
CA ARG A 53 -3.43 -0.20 -7.47
C ARG A 53 -3.98 1.19 -7.16
N ARG A 54 -4.53 1.88 -8.16
CA ARG A 54 -5.23 3.16 -7.96
C ARG A 54 -6.49 3.01 -7.10
N ASN A 55 -7.29 1.98 -7.35
CA ASN A 55 -8.45 1.69 -6.50
C ASN A 55 -8.03 1.31 -5.08
N GLU A 56 -6.93 0.57 -4.92
CA GLU A 56 -6.34 0.24 -3.64
C GLU A 56 -5.94 1.51 -2.86
N TYR A 57 -5.31 2.48 -3.53
CA TYR A 57 -5.03 3.80 -2.94
C TYR A 57 -6.31 4.49 -2.48
N LEU A 58 -7.33 4.61 -3.34
CA LEU A 58 -8.59 5.29 -3.02
C LEU A 58 -9.30 4.63 -1.82
N CYS A 59 -9.45 3.30 -1.85
CA CYS A 59 -10.06 2.55 -0.74
C CYS A 59 -9.27 2.68 0.57
N THR A 60 -7.94 2.77 0.48
CA THR A 60 -7.10 2.97 1.66
C THR A 60 -7.27 4.39 2.20
N ALA A 61 -7.20 5.40 1.33
CA ALA A 61 -7.33 6.80 1.69
C ALA A 61 -8.67 7.11 2.36
N THR A 62 -9.77 6.51 1.92
CA THR A 62 -11.09 6.68 2.54
C THR A 62 -11.20 6.10 3.95
N ARG A 63 -10.25 5.24 4.37
CA ARG A 63 -10.19 4.67 5.71
C ARG A 63 -9.25 5.41 6.65
N PHE A 64 -8.59 6.49 6.22
CA PHE A 64 -7.78 7.33 7.11
C PHE A 64 -8.66 8.42 7.72
N GLY A 65 -8.71 8.49 9.06
CA GLY A 65 -9.47 9.54 9.77
C GLY A 65 -10.96 9.57 9.43
N SER A 66 -11.54 8.42 9.05
CA SER A 66 -12.91 8.32 8.55
C SER A 66 -13.98 8.36 9.65
N LEU A 67 -13.58 8.15 10.91
CA LEU A 67 -14.48 8.14 12.07
C LEU A 67 -14.19 9.33 13.00
N PRO A 68 -15.19 9.82 13.75
CA PRO A 68 -14.97 10.84 14.76
C PRO A 68 -14.08 10.31 15.90
N ALA A 69 -13.38 11.22 16.59
CA ALA A 69 -12.51 10.87 17.72
C ALA A 69 -13.26 10.20 18.89
N SER A 70 -14.58 10.34 18.96
CA SER A 70 -15.45 9.71 19.96
C SER A 70 -15.97 8.33 19.55
N ALA A 71 -15.56 7.79 18.40
CA ALA A 71 -15.99 6.47 17.95
C ALA A 71 -15.50 5.36 18.90
N PRO A 72 -16.28 4.28 19.11
CA PRO A 72 -15.83 3.13 19.89
C PRO A 72 -14.56 2.50 19.30
N VAL A 73 -13.65 2.05 20.16
CA VAL A 73 -12.36 1.48 19.74
C VAL A 73 -12.56 0.29 18.81
N GLU A 74 -13.53 -0.58 19.10
CA GLU A 74 -13.85 -1.76 18.29
C GLU A 74 -14.25 -1.37 16.87
N GLN A 75 -14.99 -0.26 16.73
CA GLN A 75 -15.38 0.26 15.41
C GLN A 75 -14.18 0.86 14.68
N ILE A 76 -13.33 1.62 15.37
CA ILE A 76 -12.10 2.18 14.78
C ILE A 76 -11.22 1.06 14.22
N LEU A 77 -11.01 -0.01 15.00
CA LEU A 77 -10.20 -1.16 14.57
C LEU A 77 -10.80 -1.93 13.39
N ALA A 78 -12.13 -1.96 13.26
CA ALA A 78 -12.81 -2.67 12.18
C ALA A 78 -12.83 -1.87 10.86
N GLU A 79 -12.95 -0.55 10.93
CA GLU A 79 -13.30 0.29 9.78
C GLU A 79 -12.17 1.22 9.34
N GLN A 80 -11.33 1.69 10.27
CA GLN A 80 -10.31 2.70 10.03
C GLN A 80 -8.90 2.08 9.95
N VAL A 81 -8.03 2.63 9.12
CA VAL A 81 -6.59 2.34 9.18
C VAL A 81 -6.00 3.17 10.31
N CYS A 82 -5.59 2.56 11.42
CA CYS A 82 -4.98 3.24 12.57
C CYS A 82 -3.51 2.86 12.79
N ILE A 83 -2.82 3.61 13.64
CA ILE A 83 -1.50 3.23 14.19
C ILE A 83 -1.68 2.77 15.64
N THR A 84 -0.88 1.81 16.08
CA THR A 84 -0.86 1.45 17.51
C THR A 84 -0.25 2.59 18.33
N GLN A 85 -0.84 2.89 19.49
CA GLN A 85 -0.38 4.00 20.34
C GLN A 85 1.07 3.80 20.79
N GLU A 86 1.45 2.56 21.07
CA GLU A 86 2.78 2.17 21.52
C GLU A 86 3.84 2.48 20.45
N VAL A 87 3.56 2.16 19.18
CA VAL A 87 4.47 2.45 18.06
C VAL A 87 4.58 3.95 17.83
N ARG A 88 3.45 4.68 17.92
CA ARG A 88 3.45 6.14 17.80
C ARG A 88 4.30 6.79 18.89
N GLU A 89 4.12 6.39 20.15
CA GLU A 89 4.87 6.95 21.28
C GLU A 89 6.36 6.62 21.21
N ALA A 90 6.73 5.38 20.89
CA ALA A 90 8.12 4.99 20.70
C ALA A 90 8.78 5.81 19.58
N ALA A 91 8.10 5.99 18.45
CA ALA A 91 8.60 6.82 17.35
C ALA A 91 8.78 8.28 17.79
N LEU A 92 7.80 8.88 18.47
CA LEU A 92 7.91 10.25 18.96
C LEU A 92 9.03 10.42 19.99
N TRP A 93 9.20 9.45 20.89
CA TRP A 93 10.26 9.44 21.91
C TRP A 93 11.65 9.37 21.28
N LEU A 94 11.86 8.50 20.28
CA LEU A 94 13.11 8.41 19.52
C LEU A 94 13.37 9.70 18.73
N LYS A 95 12.34 10.25 18.07
CA LYS A 95 12.44 11.51 17.32
C LYS A 95 12.89 12.67 18.22
N ALA A 96 12.32 12.78 19.42
CA ALA A 96 12.67 13.81 20.39
C ALA A 96 14.14 13.74 20.84
N ARG A 97 14.78 12.58 20.71
CA ARG A 97 16.20 12.33 21.02
C ARG A 97 17.13 12.48 19.81
N GLY A 98 16.62 12.97 18.68
CA GLY A 98 17.40 13.18 17.47
C GLY A 98 17.70 11.90 16.68
N CYS A 99 17.03 10.79 16.99
CA CYS A 99 17.17 9.57 16.19
C CYS A 99 16.58 9.77 14.78
N LEU A 100 17.26 9.22 13.78
CA LEU A 100 16.71 9.09 12.43
C LEU A 100 15.65 7.99 12.45
N LEU A 101 14.45 8.32 11.95
CA LEU A 101 13.36 7.37 11.79
C LEU A 101 13.13 7.09 10.32
N LEU A 102 13.21 5.82 9.94
CA LEU A 102 12.90 5.34 8.61
C LEU A 102 11.66 4.44 8.68
N THR A 103 10.68 4.72 7.82
CA THR A 103 9.54 3.84 7.59
C THR A 103 9.63 3.27 6.19
N MET A 104 9.35 1.97 6.05
CA MET A 104 9.38 1.26 4.78
C MET A 104 8.11 0.43 4.65
N SER A 105 7.60 0.34 3.44
CA SER A 105 6.45 -0.49 3.09
C SER A 105 6.74 -1.15 1.74
N ASP A 106 6.24 -2.36 1.57
CA ASP A 106 6.19 -3.07 0.29
C ASP A 106 5.09 -2.53 -0.64
N LYS A 107 4.23 -1.63 -0.14
CA LYS A 107 3.14 -1.06 -0.90
C LYS A 107 3.72 -0.19 -2.02
N PRO A 108 3.38 -0.45 -3.29
CA PRO A 108 3.97 0.27 -4.41
C PRO A 108 3.50 1.72 -4.47
N ASP A 109 4.26 2.55 -5.18
CA ASP A 109 3.97 3.97 -5.37
C ASP A 109 2.56 4.20 -5.92
N GLU A 110 2.10 3.42 -6.89
CA GLU A 110 0.76 3.58 -7.47
C GLU A 110 -0.39 3.30 -6.48
N ALA A 111 -0.10 2.64 -5.36
CA ALA A 111 -1.05 2.36 -4.29
C ALA A 111 -0.87 3.27 -3.07
N THR A 112 0.08 4.23 -3.11
CA THR A 112 0.38 5.14 -1.99
C THR A 112 0.40 6.61 -2.39
N ILE A 113 0.68 6.94 -3.65
CA ILE A 113 0.80 8.29 -4.19
C ILE A 113 -0.36 8.54 -5.17
N PRO A 114 -1.18 9.58 -4.96
CA PRO A 114 -2.27 9.92 -5.88
C PRO A 114 -1.75 10.32 -7.27
N THR A 115 -2.55 10.08 -8.30
CA THR A 115 -2.28 10.62 -9.64
C THR A 115 -2.42 12.15 -9.66
N PRO A 116 -1.86 12.86 -10.65
CA PRO A 116 -2.01 14.32 -10.77
C PRO A 116 -3.48 14.79 -10.74
N GLU A 117 -4.39 14.03 -11.34
CA GLU A 117 -5.82 14.33 -11.35
C GLU A 117 -6.43 14.23 -9.95
N LEU A 118 -6.02 13.25 -9.15
CA LEU A 118 -6.46 13.12 -7.76
C LEU A 118 -5.83 14.21 -6.88
N VAL A 119 -4.56 14.57 -7.10
CA VAL A 119 -3.92 15.69 -6.41
C VAL A 119 -4.70 17.00 -6.63
N SER A 120 -5.16 17.26 -7.85
CA SER A 120 -5.99 18.45 -8.14
C SER A 120 -7.34 18.45 -7.42
N GLN A 121 -7.79 17.28 -6.95
CA GLN A 121 -8.99 17.11 -6.13
C GLN A 121 -8.70 17.14 -4.62
N GLY A 122 -7.45 17.39 -4.22
CA GLY A 122 -7.03 17.49 -2.82
C GLY A 122 -6.60 16.17 -2.18
N TYR A 123 -6.51 15.08 -2.95
CA TYR A 123 -5.97 13.82 -2.44
C TYR A 123 -4.47 13.94 -2.11
N LEU A 124 -4.03 13.29 -1.03
CA LEU A 124 -2.66 13.32 -0.54
C LEU A 124 -2.03 11.93 -0.55
N PRO A 125 -0.70 11.80 -0.67
CA PRO A 125 0.00 10.54 -0.40
C PRO A 125 -0.38 9.96 0.97
N ILE A 126 -0.51 8.64 1.09
CA ILE A 126 -1.04 7.98 2.30
C ILE A 126 -0.27 8.37 3.56
N HIS A 127 1.06 8.52 3.47
CA HIS A 127 1.91 8.92 4.60
C HIS A 127 1.65 10.36 5.12
N ARG A 128 0.83 11.14 4.42
CA ARG A 128 0.39 12.49 4.82
C ARG A 128 -1.06 12.53 5.31
N LEU A 129 -1.79 11.42 5.22
CA LEU A 129 -3.15 11.35 5.72
C LEU A 129 -3.15 11.24 7.24
N LEU A 130 -4.10 11.93 7.87
CA LEU A 130 -4.28 11.87 9.31
C LEU A 130 -4.99 10.56 9.70
N THR A 131 -4.58 9.98 10.83
CA THR A 131 -5.29 8.87 11.43
C THR A 131 -5.22 8.89 12.95
N THR A 132 -6.05 8.05 13.56
CA THR A 132 -6.14 7.83 15.00
C THR A 132 -5.06 6.85 15.45
N ALA A 133 -4.51 7.11 16.63
CA ALA A 133 -3.69 6.15 17.35
C ALA A 133 -4.54 5.42 18.39
N VAL A 134 -4.43 4.09 18.45
CA VAL A 134 -5.26 3.22 19.27
C VAL A 134 -4.37 2.25 20.04
N GLY A 135 -4.64 2.03 21.33
CA GLY A 135 -3.82 1.16 22.18
C GLY A 135 -3.59 1.79 23.54
N GLU A 136 -2.78 1.13 24.36
CA GLU A 136 -2.41 1.64 25.67
C GLU A 136 -1.20 2.59 25.56
N SER A 137 -1.08 3.51 26.49
CA SER A 137 0.08 4.40 26.55
C SER A 137 1.25 3.69 27.23
N ILE A 138 2.44 3.82 26.65
CA ILE A 138 3.73 3.40 27.19
C ILE A 138 4.62 4.60 27.56
N ALA A 139 4.07 5.82 27.54
CA ALA A 139 4.82 7.06 27.76
C ALA A 139 5.58 7.06 29.09
N ASP A 140 4.98 6.57 30.18
CA ASP A 140 5.62 6.48 31.49
C ASP A 140 6.81 5.51 31.49
N GLN A 141 6.70 4.39 30.76
CA GLN A 141 7.79 3.42 30.62
C GLN A 141 8.95 4.04 29.85
N LEU A 142 8.64 4.77 28.76
CA LEU A 142 9.61 5.49 27.95
C LEU A 142 10.27 6.66 28.70
N ALA A 143 9.56 7.34 29.60
CA ALA A 143 10.11 8.42 30.41
C ALA A 143 11.20 7.95 31.39
N ASN A 144 11.17 6.67 31.76
CA ASN A 144 12.14 6.03 32.64
C ASN A 144 13.35 5.43 31.90
N LEU A 145 13.48 5.68 30.60
CA LEU A 145 14.61 5.28 29.73
C LEU A 145 15.49 6.48 29.34
#